data_AF-Q0JD35-F1
#
_entry.id   AF-Q0JD35-F1
#
_cell.length_a   1.000
_cell.length_b   1.000
_cell.length_c   1.000
_cell.angle_alpha   90.00
_cell.angle_beta   90.00
_cell.angle_gamma   90.00
#
_symmetry.space_group_name_H-M   'P 1'
#
loop_
_entity.id
_entity.type
_entity.pdbx_description
1 polymer ?
#
loop_
_entity_poly.entity_id
_entity_poly.type
_entity_poly.pdbx_seq_one_letter_code
_entity_poly.pdbx_strand_id
1 'polypeptide(L)'
;IHFGEMFNPSCCAKTCDNCLKELRWVEKDVTNIARQLVDLVMMTKQTYSTTHILEVYRGSVNQNVKKHRHDTLSLHGAGKHLAKGEAARILRHLVIEEILIEDVKKSENYGSVSSVLKTNHKKSGDLLSGKHNVVLKFVFFLKHITENCLSFSHFARHILLKIILF
;
A
#
# COMPACT_ATOMS: atom_id res chain seq x y z
N ILE A 1 -23.62 -0.16 1.78
CA ILE A 1 -24.87 -0.74 1.23
C ILE A 1 -25.16 0.01 -0.05
N HIS A 2 -25.01 -0.61 -1.22
CA HIS A 2 -25.10 0.09 -2.50
C HIS A 2 -26.54 0.24 -3.00
N PHE A 3 -27.46 -0.64 -2.57
CA PHE A 3 -28.85 -0.71 -3.05
C PHE A 3 -29.89 -0.29 -1.99
N GLY A 4 -29.47 0.25 -0.85
CA GLY A 4 -30.37 0.65 0.24
C GLY A 4 -31.04 -0.49 1.02
N GLU A 5 -30.71 -1.75 0.72
CA GLU A 5 -31.24 -2.93 1.38
C GLU A 5 -30.59 -3.21 2.76
N MET A 6 -31.38 -3.64 3.73
CA MET A 6 -30.87 -4.09 5.03
C MET A 6 -30.42 -5.55 4.93
N PHE A 7 -29.13 -5.75 4.66
CA PHE A 7 -28.53 -7.09 4.61
C PHE A 7 -27.97 -7.50 5.98
N ASN A 8 -28.42 -8.63 6.53
CA ASN A 8 -27.81 -9.25 7.70
C ASN A 8 -26.64 -10.15 7.25
N PRO A 9 -25.39 -9.88 7.65
CA PRO A 9 -24.22 -10.71 7.28
C PRO A 9 -24.39 -12.20 7.63
N SER A 10 -25.17 -12.52 8.67
CA SER A 10 -25.47 -13.89 9.08
C SER A 10 -26.24 -14.67 7.99
N CYS A 11 -27.02 -13.98 7.16
CA CYS A 11 -27.78 -14.57 6.07
C CYS A 11 -26.92 -14.95 4.85
N CYS A 12 -25.64 -14.56 4.83
CA CYS A 12 -24.73 -14.94 3.75
C CYS A 12 -24.48 -16.47 3.70
N ALA A 13 -24.61 -17.18 4.83
CA ALA A 13 -24.42 -18.64 4.93
C ALA A 13 -23.09 -19.14 4.29
N LYS A 14 -22.01 -18.36 4.39
CA LYS A 14 -20.69 -18.63 3.78
C LYS A 14 -20.72 -18.82 2.25
N THR A 15 -21.63 -18.15 1.55
CA THR A 15 -21.71 -18.20 0.08
C THR A 15 -20.79 -17.21 -0.63
N CYS A 16 -20.27 -16.19 0.07
CA CYS A 16 -19.30 -15.25 -0.49
C CYS A 16 -17.87 -15.56 -0.03
N ASP A 17 -16.88 -15.11 -0.80
CA ASP A 17 -15.47 -15.37 -0.53
C ASP A 17 -14.98 -14.72 0.78
N ASN A 18 -15.54 -13.57 1.16
CA ASN A 18 -15.25 -12.92 2.43
C ASN A 18 -15.70 -13.74 3.66
N CYS A 19 -16.82 -14.47 3.56
CA CYS A 19 -17.32 -15.33 4.64
C CYS A 19 -16.69 -16.73 4.62
N LEU A 20 -16.24 -17.20 3.45
CA LEU A 20 -15.49 -18.45 3.31
C LEU A 20 -14.09 -18.36 3.91
N LYS A 21 -13.45 -17.19 3.79
CA LYS A 21 -12.12 -16.97 4.31
C LYS A 21 -12.23 -16.54 5.78
N GLU A 22 -11.54 -17.24 6.68
CA GLU A 22 -11.31 -16.74 8.05
C GLU A 22 -10.31 -15.59 8.01
N LEU A 23 -10.79 -14.42 7.60
CA LEU A 23 -9.95 -13.25 7.43
C LEU A 23 -9.66 -12.66 8.80
N ARG A 24 -8.40 -12.76 9.23
CA ARG A 24 -7.87 -11.97 10.33
C ARG A 24 -7.09 -10.78 9.79
N TRP A 25 -7.18 -9.69 10.52
CA TRP A 25 -6.54 -8.44 10.18
C TRP A 25 -5.67 -7.99 11.34
N VAL A 26 -4.51 -7.42 11.03
CA VAL A 26 -3.67 -6.70 11.98
C VAL A 26 -3.59 -5.27 11.52
N GLU A 27 -3.76 -4.36 12.47
CA GLU A 27 -3.52 -2.94 12.25
C GLU A 27 -2.02 -2.69 12.29
N LYS A 28 -1.52 -2.02 11.26
CA LYS A 28 -0.12 -1.65 11.14
C LYS A 28 -0.04 -0.15 10.92
N ASP A 29 0.70 0.52 11.78
CA ASP A 29 1.09 1.91 11.57
C ASP A 29 2.07 1.97 10.39
N VAL A 30 1.67 2.70 9.35
CA VAL A 30 2.49 2.94 8.15
C VAL A 30 2.74 4.43 7.95
N THR A 31 2.60 5.24 8.99
CA THR A 31 2.74 6.71 8.94
C THR A 31 4.10 7.13 8.40
N ASN A 32 5.18 6.43 8.78
CA ASN A 32 6.51 6.73 8.25
C ASN A 32 6.62 6.44 6.75
N ILE A 33 6.06 5.30 6.29
CA ILE A 33 6.01 4.94 4.87
C ILE A 33 5.18 5.98 4.11
N ALA A 34 4.05 6.40 4.69
CA ALA A 34 3.18 7.43 4.11
C ALA A 34 3.91 8.77 3.92
N ARG A 35 4.65 9.24 4.93
CA ARG A 35 5.47 10.46 4.84
C ARG A 35 6.50 10.35 3.71
N GLN A 36 7.24 9.25 3.66
CA GLN A 36 8.23 9.01 2.60
C GLN A 36 7.59 9.00 1.20
N LEU A 37 6.42 8.38 1.04
CA LEU A 37 5.72 8.36 -0.25
C LEU A 37 5.27 9.77 -0.65
N VAL A 38 4.76 10.57 0.29
CA VAL A 38 4.38 11.97 0.04
C VAL A 38 5.60 12.81 -0.35
N ASP A 39 6.71 12.69 0.39
CA ASP A 39 7.97 13.36 0.06
C ASP A 39 8.49 12.97 -1.32
N LEU A 40 8.42 11.69 -1.67
CA LEU A 40 8.84 11.20 -2.99
C LEU A 40 7.98 11.80 -4.13
N VAL A 41 6.67 11.92 -3.92
CA VAL A 41 5.76 12.56 -4.90
C VAL A 41 6.10 14.05 -5.07
N MET A 42 6.44 14.74 -3.98
CA MET A 42 6.90 16.14 -4.04
C MET A 42 8.25 16.28 -4.76
N MET A 43 9.23 15.43 -4.44
CA MET A 43 10.56 15.43 -5.07
C MET A 43 10.51 15.15 -6.57
N THR A 44 9.57 14.31 -7.00
CA THR A 44 9.34 13.98 -8.41
C THR A 44 8.44 14.99 -9.14
N LYS A 45 8.21 16.16 -8.54
CA LYS A 45 7.45 17.29 -9.12
C LYS A 45 5.98 16.98 -9.42
N GLN A 46 5.42 15.91 -8.85
CA GLN A 46 4.00 15.55 -8.99
C GLN A 46 3.54 15.33 -10.44
N THR A 47 4.44 14.81 -11.29
CA THR A 47 4.17 14.58 -12.73
C THR A 47 4.09 13.11 -13.11
N TYR A 48 4.26 12.19 -12.16
CA TYR A 48 4.40 10.76 -12.44
C TYR A 48 3.25 9.95 -11.87
N SER A 49 2.99 8.81 -12.50
CA SER A 49 1.92 7.90 -12.08
C SER A 49 2.26 7.13 -10.81
N THR A 50 1.23 6.64 -10.15
CA THR A 50 1.27 5.73 -9.00
C THR A 50 2.26 4.57 -9.22
N THR A 51 2.27 3.98 -10.41
CA THR A 51 3.18 2.87 -10.75
C THR A 51 4.64 3.30 -10.75
N HIS A 52 4.97 4.46 -11.32
CA HIS A 52 6.35 4.94 -11.38
C HIS A 52 6.88 5.29 -9.99
N ILE A 53 6.07 5.97 -9.17
CA ILE A 53 6.43 6.29 -7.77
C ILE A 53 6.71 5.01 -6.99
N LEU A 54 5.89 3.98 -7.17
CA LEU A 54 6.09 2.68 -6.52
C LEU A 54 7.39 1.99 -6.96
N GLU A 55 7.73 2.08 -8.25
CA GLU A 55 8.99 1.53 -8.77
C GLU A 55 10.20 2.22 -8.16
N VAL A 56 10.20 3.56 -8.10
CA VAL A 56 11.26 4.35 -7.48
C VAL A 56 11.40 4.01 -5.99
N TYR A 57 10.29 4.03 -5.26
CA TYR A 57 10.29 3.77 -3.81
C TYR A 57 10.82 2.38 -3.45
N ARG A 58 10.49 1.35 -4.26
CA ARG A 58 10.98 -0.02 -4.05
C ARG A 58 12.40 -0.26 -4.57
N GLY A 59 13.02 0.74 -5.20
CA GLY A 59 14.41 0.67 -5.67
C GLY A 59 14.56 -0.02 -7.02
N SER A 60 13.54 0.05 -7.88
CA SER A 60 13.62 -0.46 -9.25
C SER A 60 14.70 0.30 -10.04
N VAL A 61 15.43 -0.42 -10.87
CA VAL A 61 16.48 0.13 -11.74
C VAL A 61 16.07 0.12 -13.22
N ASN A 62 14.75 0.11 -13.47
CA ASN A 62 14.18 0.13 -14.81
C ASN A 62 14.66 1.34 -15.62
N GLN A 63 14.67 1.18 -16.95
CA GLN A 63 15.12 2.23 -17.87
C GLN A 63 14.38 3.56 -17.64
N ASN A 64 13.08 3.51 -17.29
CA ASN A 64 12.31 4.72 -17.01
C ASN A 64 12.79 5.45 -15.74
N VAL A 65 13.18 4.72 -14.70
CA VAL A 65 13.72 5.31 -13.45
C VAL A 65 15.06 5.99 -13.74
N LYS A 66 15.96 5.30 -14.45
CA LYS A 66 17.28 5.84 -14.82
C LYS A 66 17.19 7.03 -15.78
N LYS A 67 16.29 6.95 -16.77
CA LYS A 67 16.07 8.03 -17.75
C LYS A 67 15.71 9.35 -17.06
N HIS A 68 14.91 9.28 -16.00
CA HIS A 68 14.48 10.44 -15.23
C HIS A 68 15.40 10.77 -14.04
N ARG A 69 16.52 10.02 -13.88
CA ARG A 69 17.46 10.15 -12.74
C ARG A 69 16.78 10.03 -11.38
N HIS A 70 15.73 9.21 -11.30
CA HIS A 70 15.04 8.96 -10.04
C HIS A 70 15.74 7.88 -9.20
N ASP A 71 16.73 7.21 -9.76
CA ASP A 71 17.65 6.30 -9.05
C ASP A 71 18.62 7.03 -8.12
N THR A 72 18.81 8.34 -8.29
CA THR A 72 19.68 9.15 -7.42
C THR A 72 18.93 9.83 -6.27
N LEU A 73 17.61 9.64 -6.16
CA LEU A 73 16.82 10.23 -5.09
C LEU A 73 17.13 9.52 -3.76
N SER A 74 17.16 10.27 -2.65
CA SER A 74 17.41 9.73 -1.30
C SER A 74 16.40 8.66 -0.87
N LEU A 75 15.18 8.73 -1.42
CA LEU A 75 14.09 7.79 -1.14
C LEU A 75 14.03 6.62 -2.14
N HIS A 76 14.95 6.54 -3.11
CA HIS A 76 15.06 5.36 -3.98
C HIS A 76 15.43 4.14 -3.14
N GLY A 77 14.61 3.09 -3.22
CA GLY A 77 14.84 1.85 -2.47
C GLY A 77 14.49 1.89 -0.98
N ALA A 78 14.01 3.03 -0.43
CA ALA A 78 13.57 3.12 0.97
C ALA A 78 12.49 2.07 1.32
N GLY A 79 11.62 1.73 0.35
CA GLY A 79 10.58 0.73 0.46
C GLY A 79 10.97 -0.68 -0.01
N LYS A 80 12.25 -0.99 -0.20
CA LYS A 80 12.70 -2.31 -0.73
C LYS A 80 12.26 -3.50 0.13
N HIS A 81 12.08 -3.27 1.43
CA HIS A 81 11.60 -4.27 2.39
C HIS A 81 10.11 -4.61 2.23
N LEU A 82 9.34 -3.81 1.49
CA LEU A 82 7.92 -4.03 1.26
C LEU A 82 7.67 -4.88 0.02
N ALA A 83 6.71 -5.80 0.12
CA ALA A 83 6.18 -6.48 -1.05
C ALA A 83 5.48 -5.46 -1.99
N LYS A 84 5.51 -5.72 -3.31
CA LYS A 84 4.88 -4.83 -4.32
C LYS A 84 3.42 -4.53 -3.98
N GLY A 85 2.69 -5.57 -3.58
CA GLY A 85 1.27 -5.47 -3.23
C GLY A 85 1.03 -4.63 -1.97
N GLU A 86 1.90 -4.73 -0.97
CA GLU A 86 1.79 -3.93 0.26
C GLU A 86 2.05 -2.45 0.01
N ALA A 87 3.15 -2.12 -0.65
CA ALA A 87 3.48 -0.73 -0.98
C ALA A 87 2.41 -0.10 -1.90
N ALA A 88 1.89 -0.86 -2.86
CA ALA A 88 0.76 -0.41 -3.69
C ALA A 88 -0.52 -0.18 -2.86
N ARG A 89 -0.78 -1.01 -1.86
CA ARG A 89 -1.94 -0.89 -0.98
C ARG A 89 -1.84 0.34 -0.08
N ILE A 90 -0.66 0.64 0.46
CA ILE A 90 -0.41 1.87 1.23
C ILE A 90 -0.63 3.08 0.33
N LEU A 91 -0.01 3.12 -0.86
CA LEU A 91 -0.13 4.24 -1.79
C LEU A 91 -1.59 4.50 -2.21
N ARG A 92 -2.36 3.45 -2.52
CA ARG A 92 -3.81 3.59 -2.80
C ARG A 92 -4.60 4.08 -1.60
N HIS A 93 -4.25 3.65 -0.40
CA HIS A 93 -4.92 4.13 0.81
C HIS A 93 -4.71 5.63 1.02
N LEU A 94 -3.52 6.17 0.72
CA LEU A 94 -3.28 7.61 0.75
C LEU A 94 -4.12 8.39 -0.25
N VAL A 95 -4.48 7.78 -1.39
CA VAL A 95 -5.40 8.38 -2.35
C VAL A 95 -6.84 8.37 -1.83
N ILE A 96 -7.26 7.28 -1.20
CA ILE A 96 -8.61 7.16 -0.58
C ILE A 96 -8.78 8.17 0.56
N GLU A 97 -7.75 8.37 1.37
CA GLU A 97 -7.73 9.38 2.44
C GLU A 97 -7.54 10.82 1.90
N GLU A 98 -7.45 11.00 0.58
CA GLU A 98 -7.21 12.26 -0.13
C GLU A 98 -5.93 13.00 0.28
N ILE A 99 -4.97 12.29 0.87
CA ILE A 99 -3.61 12.82 1.13
C ILE A 99 -2.87 12.97 -0.19
N LEU A 100 -3.06 12.00 -1.08
CA LEU A 100 -2.64 12.04 -2.48
C LEU A 100 -3.87 12.16 -3.37
N ILE A 101 -3.70 12.83 -4.50
CA ILE A 101 -4.76 13.06 -5.49
C ILE A 101 -4.27 12.49 -6.81
N GLU A 102 -5.07 11.63 -7.42
CA GLU A 102 -4.81 11.10 -8.75
C GLU A 102 -5.52 11.99 -9.78
N ASP A 103 -4.74 12.69 -10.59
CA ASP A 103 -5.25 13.59 -11.63
C ASP A 103 -5.11 12.93 -13.00
N VAL A 104 -6.22 12.87 -13.73
CA VAL A 104 -6.28 12.17 -15.02
C VAL A 104 -6.09 13.19 -16.14
N LYS A 105 -4.92 13.14 -16.77
CA LYS A 105 -4.59 13.96 -17.94
C LYS A 105 -4.88 13.19 -19.21
N LYS A 106 -5.73 13.74 -20.06
CA LYS A 106 -5.94 13.28 -21.44
C LYS A 106 -4.97 14.05 -22.34
N SER A 107 -4.15 13.33 -23.10
CA SER A 107 -3.34 13.95 -24.14
C SER A 107 -4.21 14.26 -25.35
N GLU A 108 -4.15 15.51 -25.80
CA GLU A 108 -4.90 16.00 -26.96
C GLU A 108 -4.47 15.31 -28.27
N ASN A 109 -3.22 14.84 -28.35
CA ASN A 109 -2.64 14.39 -29.63
C ASN A 109 -2.87 12.90 -29.94
N TYR A 110 -3.19 12.07 -28.95
CA TYR A 110 -3.26 10.61 -29.15
C TYR A 110 -4.40 9.91 -28.39
N GLY A 111 -5.30 10.66 -27.74
CA GLY A 111 -6.35 10.07 -26.90
C GLY A 111 -5.82 9.27 -25.71
N SER A 112 -4.52 9.36 -25.42
CA SER A 112 -3.89 8.64 -24.31
C SER A 112 -4.28 9.28 -22.98
N VAL A 113 -4.69 8.43 -22.05
CA VAL A 113 -5.07 8.82 -20.69
C VAL A 113 -3.93 8.47 -19.76
N SER A 114 -3.41 9.46 -19.05
CA SER A 114 -2.36 9.29 -18.05
C SER A 114 -2.85 9.76 -16.68
N SER A 115 -2.62 8.96 -15.64
CA SER A 115 -2.83 9.39 -14.26
C SER A 115 -1.51 9.93 -13.72
N VAL A 116 -1.56 11.09 -13.06
CA VAL A 116 -0.44 11.69 -12.34
C VAL A 116 -0.79 11.86 -10.88
N LEU A 117 0.15 11.52 -10.00
CA LEU A 117 -0.04 11.59 -8.57
C LEU A 117 0.40 12.98 -8.06
N LYS A 118 -0.52 13.66 -7.38
CA LYS A 118 -0.33 14.96 -6.73
C LYS A 118 -0.53 14.83 -5.23
N THR A 119 -0.05 15.81 -4.47
CA THR A 119 -0.23 15.90 -3.02
C THR A 119 -1.35 16.90 -2.69
N ASN A 120 -2.20 16.56 -1.73
CA ASN A 120 -3.13 17.52 -1.14
C ASN A 120 -2.40 18.33 -0.08
N HIS A 121 -2.08 19.60 -0.38
CA HIS A 121 -1.25 20.46 0.47
C HIS A 121 -1.67 20.51 1.95
N LYS A 122 -2.98 20.48 2.25
CA LYS A 122 -3.48 20.51 3.63
C LYS A 122 -3.23 19.18 4.35
N LYS A 123 -3.77 18.09 3.80
CA LYS A 123 -3.66 16.75 4.41
C LYS A 123 -2.21 16.23 4.42
N SER A 124 -1.44 16.53 3.38
CA SER A 124 -0.01 16.21 3.34
C SER A 124 0.77 16.99 4.40
N GLY A 125 0.44 18.27 4.61
CA GLY A 125 1.03 19.09 5.67
C GLY A 125 0.72 18.55 7.07
N ASP A 126 -0.50 18.10 7.32
CA ASP A 126 -0.89 17.48 8.60
C ASP A 126 -0.15 16.15 8.85
N LEU A 127 0.03 15.33 7.80
CA LEU A 127 0.81 14.09 7.88
C LEU A 127 2.30 14.35 8.17
N LEU A 128 2.90 15.32 7.47
CA LEU A 128 4.31 15.68 7.60
C LEU A 128 4.62 16.37 8.94
N SER A 129 3.69 17.18 9.45
CA SER A 129 3.79 17.82 10.77
C SER A 129 3.49 16.88 11.95
N GLY A 130 3.10 15.63 11.67
CA GLY A 130 2.82 14.63 12.70
C GLY A 130 1.43 14.72 13.34
N LYS A 131 0.54 15.55 12.80
CA LYS A 131 -0.85 15.70 13.28
C LYS A 131 -1.78 14.60 12.78
N HIS A 132 -1.37 13.85 11.75
CA HIS A 132 -2.14 12.76 11.17
C HIS A 132 -1.29 11.48 11.10
N ASN A 133 -1.86 10.37 11.56
CA ASN A 133 -1.24 9.04 11.51
C ASN A 133 -2.03 8.15 10.56
N VAL A 134 -1.33 7.29 9.82
CA VAL A 134 -1.91 6.40 8.81
C VAL A 134 -1.77 4.97 9.29
N VAL A 135 -2.89 4.35 9.63
CA VAL A 135 -2.97 2.95 10.10
C VAL A 135 -3.74 2.13 9.07
N LEU A 136 -3.14 1.04 8.58
CA LEU A 136 -3.79 0.13 7.63
C LEU A 136 -4.06 -1.22 8.28
N LYS A 137 -5.23 -1.78 7.95
CA LYS A 137 -5.56 -3.17 8.24
C LYS A 137 -4.95 -4.07 7.16
N PHE A 138 -3.96 -4.86 7.52
CA PHE A 138 -3.39 -5.90 6.66
C PHE A 138 -4.06 -7.23 6.95
N VAL A 139 -4.62 -7.81 5.90
CA VAL A 139 -5.25 -9.13 5.94
C VAL A 139 -4.15 -10.18 5.89
N PHE A 140 -4.17 -11.15 6.81
CA PHE A 140 -3.35 -12.34 6.69
C PHE A 140 -4.23 -13.58 6.72
N PHE A 141 -3.88 -14.52 5.86
CA PHE A 141 -4.46 -15.85 5.84
C PHE A 141 -3.71 -16.69 6.86
N LEU A 142 -4.38 -17.08 7.94
CA LEU A 142 -3.96 -18.27 8.66
C LEU A 142 -4.29 -19.44 7.74
N LYS A 143 -3.31 -19.86 6.92
CA LYS A 143 -3.39 -21.20 6.31
C LYS A 143 -3.58 -22.15 7.47
N HIS A 144 -4.67 -22.93 7.43
CA HIS A 144 -4.92 -24.08 8.29
C HIS A 144 -3.59 -24.74 8.73
N ILE A 145 -3.16 -24.51 9.98
CA ILE A 145 -2.20 -25.38 10.65
C ILE A 145 -3.06 -26.47 11.32
N THR A 146 -3.69 -27.29 10.50
CA THR A 146 -4.23 -28.57 10.93
C THR A 146 -3.86 -29.56 9.85
N GLU A 147 -2.74 -30.22 10.11
CA GLU A 147 -2.30 -31.55 9.67
C GLU A 147 -0.83 -31.53 9.25
N ASN A 148 -0.06 -32.34 9.98
CA ASN A 148 1.37 -32.62 9.86
C ASN A 148 2.33 -31.70 10.64
N CYS A 149 2.14 -31.67 11.96
CA CYS A 149 3.28 -31.76 12.87
C CYS A 149 4.09 -33.03 12.53
N LEU A 150 5.27 -32.89 11.90
CA LEU A 150 6.46 -33.71 12.20
C LEU A 150 7.71 -33.41 11.34
N SER A 151 7.70 -32.44 10.41
CA SER A 151 8.95 -32.15 9.67
C SER A 151 9.09 -30.72 9.17
N PHE A 152 9.13 -29.71 10.04
CA PHE A 152 9.69 -28.42 9.63
C PHE A 152 10.60 -27.85 10.71
N SER A 153 11.81 -27.55 10.26
CA SER A 153 13.02 -27.26 11.02
C SER A 153 12.86 -26.07 11.98
N HIS A 154 13.76 -26.07 12.97
CA HIS A 154 13.99 -25.12 14.06
C HIS A 154 13.87 -23.61 13.70
N PHE A 155 13.85 -23.26 12.42
CA PHE A 155 13.75 -21.90 11.91
C PHE A 155 12.36 -21.25 12.10
N ALA A 156 11.27 -22.04 12.06
CA ALA A 156 9.90 -21.49 12.13
C ALA A 156 9.48 -21.01 13.54
N ARG A 157 10.09 -21.56 14.61
CA ARG A 157 9.82 -21.13 15.98
C ARG A 157 10.28 -19.70 16.25
N HIS A 158 11.36 -19.28 15.60
CA HIS A 158 11.94 -17.95 15.81
C HIS A 158 11.12 -16.82 15.17
N ILE A 159 10.35 -17.13 14.13
CA ILE A 159 9.44 -16.17 13.47
C ILE A 159 8.14 -16.04 14.26
N LEU A 160 7.56 -17.15 14.76
CA LEU A 160 6.34 -17.10 15.55
C LEU A 160 6.53 -16.37 16.89
N LEU A 161 7.65 -16.57 17.58
CA LEU A 161 7.94 -15.90 18.86
C LEU A 161 8.16 -14.39 18.71
N LYS A 162 8.64 -13.92 17.55
CA LYS A 162 8.80 -12.46 17.30
C LYS A 162 7.49 -11.75 16.96
N ILE A 163 6.46 -12.47 16.51
CA ILE A 163 5.16 -11.89 16.13
C ILE A 163 4.21 -11.79 17.33
N ILE A 164 4.46 -12.54 18.42
CA ILE A 164 3.59 -12.57 19.61
C ILE A 164 4.04 -11.56 20.68
N LEU A 165 5.27 -11.02 20.60
CA LEU A 165 5.85 -10.14 21.62
C LEU A 165 6.11 -8.68 21.16
N PHE A 166 5.44 -8.21 20.11
CA PHE A 166 5.45 -6.79 19.74
C PHE A 166 4.08 -6.31 19.25
#